data_AF-A0A4Z2IUA3-F1
#
_entry.id   AF-A0A4Z2IUA3-F1
#
_cell.length_a   1.000
_cell.length_b   1.000
_cell.length_c   1.000
_cell.angle_alpha   90.00
_cell.angle_beta   90.00
_cell.angle_gamma   90.00
#
_symmetry.space_group_name_H-M   'P 1'
#
loop_
_entity.id
_entity.type
_entity.pdbx_description
1 polymer ?
#
loop_
_entity_poly.entity_id
_entity_poly.type
_entity_poly.pdbx_seq_one_letter_code
_entity_poly.pdbx_strand_id
1 'polypeptide(L)'
;MDITFYFLEELCKPLERALEEWSALLRTHALPSVRNPKQTCSSIAVTAALFKLKGKPLKALEAYQLAIGLSRQLADAHGCASYLCQSTSLLLDMGTPELALAQLEQAELCLASVKTADGPSSLSMLVILLKAQYCYSTGQVDRGVPHLCEVLKEVNKQRQSKSWYLLRARMLQTCSSYLSLDTAALPQAQRSPITQHGLNSPDAALYESLKLLCSLLVALVGKGLYGSNGSSSDMHFIDHGDNLVLKWQLLSELLNCSMKVVAVRSSCGAVNDARLQCLEALKLAIKLQALSQYVHMVEG
;
A
#
# COMPACT_ATOMS: atom_id res chain seq x y z
N MET A 1 -5.77 -13.88 28.05
CA MET A 1 -4.68 -13.81 27.05
C MET A 1 -5.13 -14.71 25.92
N ASP A 2 -5.81 -14.11 24.94
CA ASP A 2 -6.76 -14.81 24.08
C ASP A 2 -6.11 -15.76 23.08
N ILE A 3 -6.75 -16.92 22.89
CA ILE A 3 -6.39 -17.98 21.94
C ILE A 3 -6.22 -17.44 20.51
N THR A 4 -6.93 -16.35 20.17
CA THR A 4 -6.81 -15.63 18.90
C THR A 4 -5.45 -14.94 18.69
N PHE A 5 -4.80 -14.46 19.76
CA PHE A 5 -3.47 -13.84 19.69
C PHE A 5 -2.38 -14.89 19.43
N TYR A 6 -2.42 -16.00 20.16
CA TYR A 6 -1.51 -17.14 19.97
C TYR A 6 -1.61 -17.72 18.54
N PHE A 7 -2.82 -17.82 18.00
CA PHE A 7 -3.02 -18.37 16.65
C PHE A 7 -2.49 -17.45 15.53
N LEU A 8 -2.60 -16.13 15.69
CA LEU A 8 -2.03 -15.16 14.74
C LEU A 8 -0.49 -15.16 14.76
N GLU A 9 0.10 -15.47 15.91
CA GLU A 9 1.54 -15.58 16.08
C GLU A 9 2.12 -16.82 15.39
N GLU A 10 1.48 -17.99 15.53
CA GLU A 10 1.85 -19.22 14.81
C GLU A 10 1.82 -19.07 13.28
N LEU A 11 0.80 -18.39 12.75
CA LEU A 11 0.64 -18.15 11.30
C LEU A 11 1.74 -17.26 10.68
N CYS A 12 2.59 -16.62 11.50
CA CYS A 12 3.70 -15.81 11.01
C CYS A 12 5.03 -16.56 11.03
N LYS A 13 5.17 -17.65 11.78
CA LYS A 13 6.46 -18.33 11.97
C LYS A 13 7.15 -18.76 10.67
N PRO A 14 6.46 -19.30 9.66
CA PRO A 14 7.11 -19.63 8.39
C PRO A 14 7.67 -18.40 7.68
N LEU A 15 6.92 -17.29 7.74
CA LEU A 15 7.30 -16.02 7.12
C LEU A 15 8.52 -15.38 7.80
N GLU A 16 8.57 -15.48 9.12
CA GLU A 16 9.68 -15.00 9.94
C GLU A 16 10.94 -15.83 9.72
N ARG A 17 10.81 -17.15 9.69
CA ARG A 17 11.93 -18.05 9.37
C ARG A 17 12.49 -17.78 7.97
N ALA A 18 11.62 -17.59 6.97
CA ALA A 18 12.05 -17.22 5.62
C ALA A 18 12.81 -15.88 5.60
N LEU A 19 12.35 -14.90 6.38
CA LEU A 19 13.04 -13.61 6.50
C LEU A 19 14.43 -13.76 7.14
N GLU A 20 14.56 -14.57 8.19
CA GLU A 20 15.83 -14.86 8.85
C GLU A 20 16.82 -15.56 7.90
N GLU A 21 16.35 -16.55 7.13
CA GLU A 21 17.16 -17.27 6.15
C GLU A 21 17.67 -16.33 5.03
N TRP A 22 16.80 -15.49 4.45
CA TRP A 22 17.23 -14.49 3.48
C TRP A 22 18.20 -13.47 4.08
N SER A 23 17.96 -13.04 5.32
CA SER A 23 18.85 -12.12 6.03
C SER A 23 20.24 -12.72 6.22
N ALA A 24 20.32 -13.99 6.62
CA ALA A 24 21.58 -14.71 6.78
C ALA A 24 22.31 -14.88 5.44
N LEU A 25 21.58 -15.26 4.38
CA LEU A 25 22.13 -15.47 3.04
C LEU A 25 22.66 -14.16 2.43
N LEU A 26 21.88 -13.08 2.49
CA LEU A 26 22.25 -11.82 1.84
C LEU A 26 23.34 -11.06 2.61
N ARG A 27 23.52 -11.34 3.90
CA ARG A 27 24.63 -10.80 4.71
C ARG A 27 25.99 -11.26 4.21
N THR A 28 26.10 -12.44 3.60
CA THR A 28 27.35 -12.94 3.02
C THR A 28 27.57 -12.44 1.59
N HIS A 29 26.73 -11.51 1.10
CA HIS A 29 26.70 -11.05 -0.30
C HIS A 29 26.57 -12.17 -1.33
N ALA A 30 26.12 -13.35 -0.91
CA ALA A 30 25.87 -14.46 -1.80
C ALA A 30 24.57 -14.20 -2.56
N LEU A 31 24.61 -14.32 -3.89
CA LEU A 31 23.39 -14.36 -4.67
C LEU A 31 22.69 -15.71 -4.42
N PRO A 32 21.38 -15.72 -4.16
CA PRO A 32 20.63 -16.95 -4.02
C PRO A 32 20.81 -17.85 -5.24
N SER A 33 21.20 -19.11 -5.00
CA SER A 33 21.30 -20.14 -6.04
C SER A 33 19.94 -20.71 -6.44
N VAL A 34 18.92 -20.52 -5.58
CA VAL A 34 17.54 -20.94 -5.81
C VAL A 34 16.77 -19.80 -6.46
N ARG A 35 16.23 -20.06 -7.66
CA ARG A 35 15.55 -19.08 -8.54
C ARG A 35 16.49 -17.98 -9.05
N ASN A 36 16.00 -17.12 -9.95
CA ASN A 36 16.80 -15.97 -10.38
C ASN A 36 16.76 -14.86 -9.29
N PRO A 37 17.81 -14.04 -9.16
CA PRO A 37 17.86 -13.01 -8.10
C PRO A 37 16.71 -12.00 -8.11
N LYS A 38 16.13 -11.72 -9.28
CA LYS A 38 14.94 -10.85 -9.40
C LYS A 38 13.70 -11.48 -8.76
N GLN A 39 13.49 -12.78 -8.96
CA GLN A 39 12.43 -13.54 -8.31
C GLN A 39 12.63 -13.57 -6.80
N THR A 40 13.86 -13.64 -6.30
CA THR A 40 14.15 -13.50 -4.87
C THR A 40 13.72 -12.12 -4.36
N CYS A 41 14.07 -11.02 -5.04
CA CYS A 41 13.57 -9.68 -4.67
C CYS A 41 12.04 -9.65 -4.58
N SER A 42 11.34 -10.20 -5.59
CA SER A 42 9.88 -10.28 -5.58
C SER A 42 9.35 -11.11 -4.41
N SER A 43 9.97 -12.25 -4.08
CA SER A 43 9.58 -13.07 -2.92
C SER A 43 9.77 -12.34 -1.59
N ILE A 44 10.89 -11.63 -1.41
CA ILE A 44 11.12 -10.81 -0.21
C ILE A 44 10.08 -9.68 -0.14
N ALA A 45 9.73 -9.06 -1.27
CA ALA A 45 8.72 -8.01 -1.33
C ALA A 45 7.29 -8.52 -1.02
N VAL A 46 6.94 -9.75 -1.45
CA VAL A 46 5.70 -10.42 -1.03
C VAL A 46 5.70 -10.59 0.48
N THR A 47 6.81 -11.04 1.06
CA THR A 47 6.96 -11.20 2.51
C THR A 47 6.76 -9.88 3.26
N ALA A 48 7.35 -8.79 2.76
CA ALA A 48 7.14 -7.46 3.33
C ALA A 48 5.66 -7.02 3.27
N ALA A 49 4.98 -7.23 2.14
CA ALA A 49 3.57 -6.90 1.99
C ALA A 49 2.67 -7.73 2.91
N LEU A 50 2.99 -9.01 3.12
CA LEU A 50 2.29 -9.89 4.06
C LEU A 50 2.50 -9.46 5.52
N PHE A 51 3.71 -9.11 5.92
CA PHE A 51 3.96 -8.56 7.25
C PHE A 51 3.19 -7.25 7.48
N LYS A 52 3.15 -6.35 6.49
CA LYS A 52 2.33 -5.12 6.57
C LYS A 52 0.86 -5.46 6.76
N LEU A 53 0.31 -6.38 5.95
CA LEU A 53 -1.07 -6.83 6.04
C LEU A 53 -1.42 -7.44 7.40
N LYS A 54 -0.49 -8.18 8.00
CA LYS A 54 -0.64 -8.80 9.33
C LYS A 54 -0.38 -7.85 10.49
N GLY A 55 -0.12 -6.56 10.24
CA GLY A 55 0.14 -5.58 11.30
C GLY A 55 1.50 -5.76 11.99
N LYS A 56 2.50 -6.31 11.29
CA LYS A 56 3.90 -6.41 11.77
C LYS A 56 4.80 -5.44 11.01
N PRO A 57 4.68 -4.12 11.22
CA PRO A 57 5.33 -3.12 10.38
C PRO A 57 6.87 -3.15 10.49
N LEU A 58 7.43 -3.46 11.65
CA LEU A 58 8.89 -3.56 11.81
C LEU A 58 9.50 -4.70 10.97
N LYS A 59 8.84 -5.87 10.93
CA LYS A 59 9.27 -7.01 10.09
C LYS A 59 9.07 -6.71 8.60
N ALA A 60 8.03 -5.96 8.24
CA ALA A 60 7.84 -5.50 6.88
C ALA A 60 8.97 -4.55 6.43
N LEU A 61 9.40 -3.63 7.31
CA LEU A 61 10.54 -2.76 7.02
C LEU A 61 11.84 -3.55 6.84
N GLU A 62 12.12 -4.50 7.72
CA GLU A 62 13.29 -5.38 7.60
C GLU A 62 13.31 -6.11 6.24
N ALA A 63 12.18 -6.70 5.86
CA ALA A 63 12.03 -7.34 4.55
C ALA A 63 12.22 -6.34 3.39
N TYR A 64 11.65 -5.14 3.45
CA TYR A 64 11.89 -4.12 2.44
C TYR A 64 13.37 -3.71 2.36
N GLN A 65 14.08 -3.58 3.50
CA GLN A 65 15.52 -3.26 3.50
C GLN A 65 16.35 -4.34 2.79
N LEU A 66 16.03 -5.63 3.00
CA LEU A 66 16.68 -6.71 2.27
C LEU A 66 16.41 -6.63 0.76
N ALA A 67 15.17 -6.37 0.36
CA ALA A 67 14.81 -6.22 -1.06
C ALA A 67 15.49 -5.00 -1.71
N ILE A 68 15.62 -3.89 -0.98
CA ILE A 68 16.37 -2.70 -1.39
C ILE A 68 17.86 -3.04 -1.55
N GLY A 69 18.47 -3.73 -0.59
CA GLY A 69 19.87 -4.16 -0.66
C GLY A 69 20.14 -5.06 -1.86
N LEU A 70 19.31 -6.06 -2.09
CA LEU A 70 19.45 -6.98 -3.22
C LEU A 70 19.20 -6.28 -4.57
N SER A 71 18.16 -5.45 -4.68
CA SER A 71 17.90 -4.69 -5.92
C SER A 71 19.05 -3.75 -6.29
N ARG A 72 19.74 -3.14 -5.31
CA ARG A 72 20.97 -2.38 -5.54
C ARG A 72 22.12 -3.24 -6.07
N GLN A 73 22.35 -4.42 -5.48
CA GLN A 73 23.36 -5.37 -5.97
C GLN A 73 23.08 -5.82 -7.42
N LEU A 74 21.80 -5.91 -7.79
CA LEU A 74 21.36 -6.27 -9.13
C LEU A 74 21.29 -5.08 -10.11
N ALA A 75 21.67 -3.88 -9.69
CA ALA A 75 21.51 -2.63 -10.44
C ALA A 75 20.07 -2.39 -10.94
N ASP A 76 19.07 -2.90 -10.22
CA ASP A 76 17.65 -2.69 -10.52
C ASP A 76 17.14 -1.42 -9.83
N ALA A 77 17.37 -0.28 -10.50
CA ALA A 77 16.97 1.04 -10.00
C ALA A 77 15.44 1.17 -9.84
N HIS A 78 14.65 0.54 -10.72
CA HIS A 78 13.20 0.60 -10.65
C HIS A 78 12.64 -0.20 -9.46
N GLY A 79 13.13 -1.43 -9.27
CA GLY A 79 12.79 -2.25 -8.11
C GLY A 79 13.20 -1.57 -6.79
N CYS A 80 14.42 -1.04 -6.74
CA CYS A 80 14.93 -0.31 -5.57
C CYS A 80 14.03 0.88 -5.20
N ALA A 81 13.68 1.73 -6.19
CA ALA A 81 12.76 2.86 -5.97
C ALA A 81 11.37 2.40 -5.49
N SER A 82 10.84 1.32 -6.06
CA SER A 82 9.55 0.74 -5.67
C SER A 82 9.55 0.30 -4.20
N TYR A 83 10.57 -0.45 -3.77
CA TYR A 83 10.67 -0.91 -2.39
C TYR A 83 10.91 0.24 -1.39
N LEU A 84 11.72 1.23 -1.77
CA LEU A 84 11.90 2.46 -0.98
C LEU A 84 10.58 3.21 -0.81
N CYS A 85 9.75 3.33 -1.85
CA CYS A 85 8.43 3.96 -1.76
C CYS A 85 7.49 3.21 -0.81
N GLN A 86 7.47 1.87 -0.84
CA GLN A 86 6.62 1.08 0.07
C GLN A 86 7.09 1.20 1.52
N SER A 87 8.41 1.18 1.74
CA SER A 87 9.02 1.38 3.06
C SER A 87 8.77 2.79 3.60
N THR A 88 8.88 3.82 2.75
CA THR A 88 8.54 5.22 3.07
C THR A 88 7.09 5.36 3.52
N SER A 89 6.15 4.79 2.74
CA SER A 89 4.72 4.79 3.11
C SER A 89 4.50 4.16 4.49
N LEU A 90 5.19 3.06 4.79
CA LEU A 90 5.07 2.38 6.07
C LEU A 90 5.66 3.20 7.24
N LEU A 91 6.79 3.88 7.02
CA LEU A 91 7.38 4.78 8.03
C LEU A 91 6.48 5.99 8.33
N LEU A 92 5.81 6.53 7.31
CA LEU A 92 4.81 7.59 7.48
C LEU A 92 3.58 7.08 8.25
N ASP A 93 3.08 5.88 7.91
CA ASP A 93 1.97 5.23 8.63
C ASP A 93 2.32 5.01 10.13
N MET A 94 3.60 4.77 10.45
CA MET A 94 4.09 4.61 11.82
C MET A 94 4.42 5.92 12.55
N GLY A 95 4.32 7.08 11.88
CA GLY A 95 4.64 8.38 12.49
C GLY A 95 6.14 8.62 12.68
N THR A 96 6.98 8.10 11.78
CA THR A 96 8.44 8.30 11.79
C THR A 96 8.93 9.04 10.52
N PRO A 97 8.53 10.31 10.34
CA PRO A 97 8.73 11.04 9.09
C PRO A 97 10.20 11.31 8.76
N GLU A 98 11.09 11.38 9.75
CA GLU A 98 12.53 11.62 9.53
C GLU A 98 13.19 10.46 8.79
N LEU A 99 12.86 9.22 9.19
CA LEU A 99 13.33 8.02 8.50
C LEU A 99 12.68 7.87 7.12
N ALA A 100 11.41 8.29 6.99
CA ALA A 100 10.69 8.26 5.72
C ALA A 100 11.34 9.19 4.69
N LEU A 101 11.75 10.41 5.10
CA LEU A 101 12.39 11.38 4.21
C LEU A 101 13.69 10.82 3.60
N ALA A 102 14.55 10.22 4.42
CA ALA A 102 15.83 9.66 3.94
C ALA A 102 15.62 8.56 2.88
N GLN A 103 14.56 7.75 3.01
CA GLN A 103 14.21 6.73 2.02
C GLN A 103 13.55 7.31 0.78
N LEU A 104 12.74 8.35 0.95
CA LEU A 104 12.09 9.07 -0.14
C LEU A 104 13.13 9.73 -1.06
N GLU A 105 14.13 10.40 -0.49
CA GLU A 105 15.25 10.99 -1.25
C GLU A 105 16.05 9.92 -2.01
N GLN A 106 16.29 8.76 -1.40
CA GLN A 106 16.93 7.64 -2.08
C GLN A 106 16.07 7.11 -3.24
N ALA A 107 14.74 7.05 -3.08
CA ALA A 107 13.84 6.62 -4.15
C ALA A 107 13.91 7.56 -5.35
N GLU A 108 14.00 8.87 -5.11
CA GLU A 108 14.17 9.88 -6.15
C GLU A 108 15.48 9.70 -6.90
N LEU A 109 16.58 9.50 -6.18
CA LEU A 109 17.89 9.25 -6.80
C LEU A 109 17.87 8.01 -7.69
N CYS A 110 17.20 6.93 -7.26
CA CYS A 110 17.02 5.73 -8.08
C CYS A 110 16.21 5.98 -9.35
N LEU A 111 15.25 6.91 -9.34
CA LEU A 111 14.44 7.23 -10.52
C LEU A 111 15.08 8.29 -11.41
N ALA A 112 15.94 9.17 -10.88
CA ALA A 112 16.65 10.19 -11.64
C ALA A 112 17.55 9.59 -12.74
N SER A 113 18.05 8.36 -12.53
CA SER A 113 18.79 7.60 -13.54
C SER A 113 17.91 7.02 -14.66
N VAL A 114 16.58 7.04 -14.51
CA VAL A 114 15.62 6.44 -15.45
C VAL A 114 14.85 7.54 -16.17
N LYS A 115 15.45 8.13 -17.22
CA LYS A 115 14.74 9.09 -18.08
C LYS A 115 13.83 8.33 -19.06
N THR A 116 12.52 8.52 -18.96
CA THR A 116 11.54 7.98 -19.92
C THR A 116 11.03 9.08 -20.85
N ALA A 117 10.95 8.79 -22.15
CA ALA A 117 10.43 9.72 -23.16
C ALA A 117 8.90 9.94 -23.05
N ASP A 118 8.20 9.08 -22.30
CA ASP A 118 6.73 8.92 -22.32
C ASP A 118 5.99 9.68 -21.20
N GLY A 119 6.63 10.71 -20.63
CA GLY A 119 6.15 11.45 -19.48
C GLY A 119 6.37 10.70 -18.15
N PRO A 120 5.74 11.18 -17.05
CA PRO A 120 5.97 10.62 -15.72
C PRO A 120 5.36 9.22 -15.55
N SER A 121 6.11 8.31 -14.95
CA SER A 121 5.62 6.98 -14.56
C SER A 121 4.70 7.03 -13.33
N SER A 122 3.91 5.97 -13.10
CA SER A 122 3.13 5.83 -11.87
C SER A 122 4.01 5.80 -10.62
N LEU A 123 5.23 5.27 -10.72
CA LEU A 123 6.17 5.18 -9.59
C LEU A 123 6.78 6.54 -9.26
N SER A 124 7.16 7.35 -10.26
CA SER A 124 7.59 8.73 -10.02
C SER A 124 6.47 9.58 -9.43
N MET A 125 5.23 9.39 -9.86
CA MET A 125 4.08 10.07 -9.23
C MET A 125 3.80 9.57 -7.81
N LEU A 126 4.08 8.31 -7.50
CA LEU A 126 4.00 7.80 -6.12
C LEU A 126 5.02 8.49 -5.22
N VAL A 127 6.25 8.75 -5.69
CA VAL A 127 7.25 9.53 -4.93
C VAL A 127 6.72 10.93 -4.61
N ILE A 128 6.16 11.63 -5.59
CA ILE A 128 5.59 12.97 -5.37
C ILE A 128 4.40 12.91 -4.38
N LEU A 129 3.57 11.87 -4.46
CA LEU A 129 2.49 11.67 -3.50
C LEU A 129 3.03 11.45 -2.08
N LEU A 130 4.12 10.68 -1.93
CA LEU A 130 4.77 10.45 -0.65
C LEU A 130 5.38 11.74 -0.07
N LYS A 131 5.85 12.67 -0.93
CA LYS A 131 6.23 14.03 -0.48
C LYS A 131 5.05 14.79 0.11
N ALA A 132 3.89 14.74 -0.54
CA ALA A 132 2.68 15.34 0.00
C ALA A 132 2.29 14.70 1.36
N GLN A 133 2.42 13.39 1.50
CA GLN A 133 2.15 12.70 2.77
C GLN A 133 3.16 13.07 3.86
N TYR A 134 4.45 13.16 3.52
CA TYR A 134 5.49 13.64 4.43
C TYR A 134 5.21 15.07 4.91
N CYS A 135 4.92 15.99 3.98
CA CYS A 135 4.54 17.37 4.29
C CYS A 135 3.33 17.43 5.23
N TYR A 136 2.31 16.60 4.99
CA TYR A 136 1.16 16.48 5.89
C TYR A 136 1.58 16.02 7.28
N SER A 137 2.37 14.95 7.38
CA SER A 137 2.80 14.37 8.67
C SER A 137 3.68 15.31 9.50
N THR A 138 4.37 16.25 8.85
CA THR A 138 5.27 17.23 9.49
C THR A 138 4.63 18.62 9.65
N GLY A 139 3.36 18.78 9.30
CA GLY A 139 2.63 20.06 9.39
C GLY A 139 2.98 21.09 8.31
N GLN A 140 3.83 20.74 7.33
CA GLN A 140 4.24 21.60 6.21
C GLN A 140 3.21 21.56 5.07
N VAL A 141 1.95 21.84 5.40
CA VAL A 141 0.79 21.67 4.51
C VAL A 141 0.92 22.49 3.23
N ASP A 142 1.43 23.72 3.34
CA ASP A 142 1.68 24.65 2.24
C ASP A 142 2.62 24.07 1.17
N ARG A 143 3.68 23.37 1.60
CA ARG A 143 4.62 22.69 0.70
C ARG A 143 4.03 21.41 0.10
N GLY A 144 3.12 20.76 0.81
CA GLY A 144 2.52 19.50 0.41
C GLY A 144 1.40 19.62 -0.62
N VAL A 145 0.61 20.71 -0.57
CA VAL A 145 -0.51 20.95 -1.50
C VAL A 145 -0.07 20.96 -2.97
N PRO A 146 1.01 21.66 -3.37
CA PRO A 146 1.50 21.62 -4.76
C PRO A 146 1.81 20.20 -5.24
N HIS A 147 2.47 19.38 -4.42
CA HIS A 147 2.77 17.98 -4.74
C HIS A 147 1.50 17.15 -4.93
N LEU A 148 0.51 17.33 -4.04
CA LEU A 148 -0.77 16.64 -4.16
C LEU A 148 -1.51 17.04 -5.45
N CYS A 149 -1.55 18.33 -5.76
CA CYS A 149 -2.19 18.85 -6.97
C CYS A 149 -1.50 18.37 -8.25
N GLU A 150 -0.17 18.21 -8.25
CA GLU A 150 0.56 17.66 -9.39
C GLU A 150 0.14 16.21 -9.67
N VAL A 151 0.14 15.36 -8.65
CA VAL A 151 -0.30 13.96 -8.78
C VAL A 151 -1.75 13.90 -9.23
N LEU A 152 -2.61 14.73 -8.65
CA LEU A 152 -4.03 14.79 -8.97
C LEU A 152 -4.27 15.16 -10.44
N LYS A 153 -3.51 16.13 -10.99
CA LYS A 153 -3.56 16.47 -12.41
C LYS A 153 -3.15 15.29 -13.29
N GLU A 154 -2.08 14.58 -12.93
CA GLU A 154 -1.56 13.49 -13.75
C GLU A 154 -2.46 12.25 -13.74
N VAL A 155 -3.00 11.84 -12.59
CA VAL A 155 -3.90 10.66 -12.50
C VAL A 155 -5.24 10.86 -13.21
N ASN A 156 -5.62 12.12 -13.48
CA ASN A 156 -6.84 12.46 -14.21
C ASN A 156 -6.69 12.38 -15.74
N LYS A 157 -5.47 12.23 -16.28
CA LYS A 157 -5.21 12.09 -17.73
C LYS A 157 -5.56 10.70 -18.31
N GLN A 158 -6.56 10.02 -17.75
CA GLN A 158 -7.07 8.70 -18.19
C GLN A 158 -6.00 7.60 -18.39
N ARG A 159 -5.08 7.42 -17.44
CA ARG A 159 -4.08 6.34 -17.47
C ARG A 159 -4.70 5.01 -16.99
N GLN A 160 -4.69 3.96 -17.82
CA GLN A 160 -5.49 2.72 -17.61
C GLN A 160 -4.73 1.51 -17.04
N SER A 161 -3.71 1.70 -16.19
CA SER A 161 -2.97 0.57 -15.60
C SER A 161 -3.35 0.31 -14.14
N LYS A 162 -3.13 -0.93 -13.66
CA LYS A 162 -3.32 -1.30 -12.25
C LYS A 162 -2.54 -0.41 -11.28
N SER A 163 -1.29 -0.06 -11.61
CA SER A 163 -0.46 0.81 -10.76
C SER A 163 -1.00 2.25 -10.72
N TRP A 164 -1.53 2.74 -11.84
CA TRP A 164 -2.19 4.05 -11.92
C TRP A 164 -3.48 4.11 -11.10
N TYR A 165 -4.30 3.05 -11.12
CA TYR A 165 -5.47 2.96 -10.28
C TYR A 165 -5.13 2.87 -8.78
N LEU A 166 -4.10 2.09 -8.41
CA LEU A 166 -3.64 2.03 -7.02
C LEU A 166 -3.12 3.40 -6.55
N LEU A 167 -2.35 4.09 -7.41
CA LEU A 167 -1.89 5.44 -7.15
C LEU A 167 -3.06 6.42 -6.96
N ARG A 168 -4.09 6.34 -7.82
CA ARG A 168 -5.30 7.16 -7.70
C ARG A 168 -6.03 6.92 -6.37
N ALA A 169 -6.15 5.68 -5.93
CA ALA A 169 -6.73 5.37 -4.62
C ALA A 169 -5.91 5.99 -3.47
N ARG A 170 -4.58 5.85 -3.49
CA ARG A 170 -3.69 6.47 -2.49
C ARG A 170 -3.76 8.00 -2.50
N MET A 171 -3.85 8.59 -3.69
CA MET A 171 -4.03 10.03 -3.88
C MET A 171 -5.33 10.51 -3.24
N LEU A 172 -6.44 9.80 -3.48
CA LEU A 172 -7.75 10.11 -2.89
C LEU A 172 -7.73 10.03 -1.35
N GLN A 173 -7.07 9.02 -0.78
CA GLN A 173 -6.86 8.95 0.68
C GLN A 173 -6.05 10.14 1.21
N THR A 174 -5.01 10.56 0.47
CA THR A 174 -4.20 11.72 0.86
C THR A 174 -5.02 13.01 0.75
N CYS A 175 -5.84 13.17 -0.29
CA CYS A 175 -6.78 14.29 -0.39
C CYS A 175 -7.73 14.32 0.80
N SER A 176 -8.26 13.17 1.23
CA SER A 176 -9.09 13.11 2.42
C SER A 176 -8.37 13.63 3.67
N SER A 177 -7.13 13.22 3.90
CA SER A 177 -6.31 13.73 5.02
C SER A 177 -6.17 15.25 4.99
N TYR A 178 -5.80 15.83 3.84
CA TYR A 178 -5.72 17.29 3.69
C TYR A 178 -7.07 17.98 3.90
N LEU A 179 -8.14 17.45 3.28
CA LEU A 179 -9.49 18.00 3.41
C LEU A 179 -10.08 17.84 4.82
N SER A 180 -9.47 17.05 5.69
CA SER A 180 -9.87 16.89 7.09
C SER A 180 -9.25 17.97 7.99
N LEU A 181 -8.24 18.70 7.51
CA LEU A 181 -7.65 19.83 8.23
C LEU A 181 -8.64 20.98 8.33
N ASP A 182 -8.57 21.74 9.43
CA ASP A 182 -9.39 22.93 9.60
C ASP A 182 -9.00 24.06 8.61
N THR A 183 -9.71 25.18 8.67
CA THR A 183 -9.48 26.34 7.80
C THR A 183 -8.21 27.12 8.14
N ALA A 184 -7.65 26.96 9.34
CA ALA A 184 -6.41 27.58 9.76
C ALA A 184 -5.20 26.82 9.19
N ALA A 185 -5.23 25.49 9.25
CA ALA A 185 -4.21 24.59 8.75
C ALA A 185 -4.27 24.39 7.23
N LEU A 186 -5.47 24.45 6.62
CA LEU A 186 -5.65 24.42 5.16
C LEU A 186 -6.58 25.56 4.69
N PRO A 187 -6.02 26.74 4.40
CA PRO A 187 -6.75 27.90 3.91
C PRO A 187 -7.52 27.61 2.61
N GLN A 188 -8.61 28.34 2.38
CA GLN A 188 -9.52 28.11 1.24
C GLN A 188 -8.82 28.19 -0.13
N ALA A 189 -7.81 29.04 -0.27
CA ALA A 189 -7.01 29.16 -1.50
C ALA A 189 -6.27 27.85 -1.85
N GLN A 190 -5.80 27.12 -0.83
CA GLN A 190 -5.14 25.82 -0.99
C GLN A 190 -6.15 24.66 -1.06
N ARG A 191 -7.32 24.82 -0.44
CA ARG A 191 -8.41 23.84 -0.50
C ARG A 191 -9.06 23.75 -1.87
N SER A 192 -9.29 24.90 -2.51
CA SER A 192 -9.93 25.00 -3.83
C SER A 192 -9.34 24.07 -4.90
N PRO A 193 -8.01 24.06 -5.16
CA PRO A 193 -7.44 23.20 -6.19
C PRO A 193 -7.57 21.70 -5.90
N ILE A 194 -7.72 21.29 -4.64
CA ILE A 194 -8.00 19.89 -4.27
C ILE A 194 -9.46 19.55 -4.59
N THR A 195 -10.39 20.45 -4.25
CA THR A 195 -11.84 20.22 -4.43
C THR A 195 -12.32 20.39 -5.86
N GLN A 196 -11.59 21.12 -6.71
CA GLN A 196 -11.93 21.40 -8.12
C GLN A 196 -12.21 20.15 -8.97
N HIS A 197 -11.77 18.98 -8.53
CA HIS A 197 -11.92 17.71 -9.24
C HIS A 197 -13.08 16.84 -8.69
N GLY A 198 -14.09 17.47 -8.07
CA GLY A 198 -15.29 16.80 -7.55
C GLY A 198 -15.10 16.16 -6.16
N LEU A 199 -14.00 16.48 -5.47
CA LEU A 199 -13.73 16.01 -4.12
C LEU A 199 -14.32 16.98 -3.10
N ASN A 200 -15.61 16.80 -2.81
CA ASN A 200 -16.37 17.77 -2.02
C ASN A 200 -16.21 17.57 -0.50
N SER A 201 -15.79 16.39 -0.04
CA SER A 201 -15.59 16.10 1.38
C SER A 201 -14.52 15.02 1.60
N PRO A 202 -13.95 14.94 2.83
CA PRO A 202 -13.03 13.87 3.20
C PRO A 202 -13.64 12.47 3.04
N ASP A 203 -14.92 12.30 3.41
CA ASP A 203 -15.64 11.03 3.28
C ASP A 203 -15.85 10.65 1.80
N ALA A 204 -16.25 11.60 0.95
CA ALA A 204 -16.44 11.35 -0.47
C ALA A 204 -15.12 10.89 -1.15
N ALA A 205 -14.00 11.53 -0.81
CA ALA A 205 -12.69 11.12 -1.31
C ALA A 205 -12.30 9.69 -0.88
N LEU A 206 -12.54 9.34 0.39
CA LEU A 206 -12.26 7.98 0.88
C LEU A 206 -13.20 6.94 0.30
N TYR A 207 -14.47 7.28 0.10
CA TYR A 207 -15.45 6.37 -0.49
C TYR A 207 -15.09 6.05 -1.94
N GLU A 208 -14.71 7.05 -2.74
CA GLU A 208 -14.22 6.82 -4.12
C GLU A 208 -12.91 6.02 -4.14
N SER A 209 -12.01 6.26 -3.18
CA SER A 209 -10.81 5.43 -3.00
C SER A 209 -11.19 3.97 -2.72
N LEU A 210 -12.10 3.73 -1.77
CA LEU A 210 -12.55 2.41 -1.37
C LEU A 210 -13.17 1.68 -2.57
N LYS A 211 -14.06 2.34 -3.31
CA LYS A 211 -14.68 1.80 -4.52
C LYS A 211 -13.63 1.38 -5.54
N LEU A 212 -12.62 2.22 -5.76
CA LEU A 212 -11.54 1.91 -6.71
C LEU A 212 -10.70 0.70 -6.26
N LEU A 213 -10.37 0.63 -4.97
CA LEU A 213 -9.64 -0.51 -4.38
C LEU A 213 -10.45 -1.81 -4.49
N CYS A 214 -11.75 -1.76 -4.22
CA CYS A 214 -12.66 -2.90 -4.40
C CYS A 214 -12.71 -3.35 -5.87
N SER A 215 -12.85 -2.41 -6.81
CA SER A 215 -12.86 -2.71 -8.25
C SER A 215 -11.54 -3.35 -8.70
N LEU A 216 -10.40 -2.83 -8.24
CA LEU A 216 -9.10 -3.42 -8.50
C LEU A 216 -8.96 -4.83 -7.91
N LEU A 217 -9.50 -5.05 -6.71
CA LEU A 217 -9.41 -6.35 -6.06
C LEU A 217 -10.21 -7.39 -6.83
N VAL A 218 -11.41 -7.03 -7.30
CA VAL A 218 -12.21 -7.89 -8.18
C VAL A 218 -11.50 -8.13 -9.51
N ALA A 219 -10.85 -7.12 -10.10
CA ALA A 219 -10.10 -7.29 -11.34
C ALA A 219 -8.86 -8.20 -11.18
N LEU A 220 -8.28 -8.28 -9.97
CA LEU A 220 -7.13 -9.13 -9.69
C LEU A 220 -7.54 -10.55 -9.28
N VAL A 221 -8.46 -10.69 -8.34
CA VAL A 221 -8.76 -11.97 -7.66
C VAL A 221 -10.10 -12.56 -8.11
N GLY A 222 -10.88 -11.84 -8.92
CA GLY A 222 -12.24 -12.22 -9.30
C GLY A 222 -13.29 -11.83 -8.26
N LYS A 223 -14.56 -12.19 -8.51
CA LYS A 223 -15.71 -11.72 -7.71
C LYS A 223 -15.89 -12.45 -6.38
N GLY A 224 -15.25 -13.61 -6.19
CA GLY A 224 -15.46 -14.50 -5.04
C GLY A 224 -15.24 -13.87 -3.65
N LEU A 225 -14.44 -12.80 -3.55
CA LEU A 225 -14.15 -12.14 -2.28
C LEU A 225 -15.33 -11.31 -1.72
N TYR A 226 -16.23 -10.77 -2.56
CA TYR A 226 -17.33 -9.88 -2.14
C TYR A 226 -18.72 -10.55 -2.04
N GLY A 227 -18.87 -11.81 -2.45
CA GLY A 227 -19.88 -12.73 -1.90
C GLY A 227 -20.98 -13.30 -2.82
N SER A 228 -21.69 -14.27 -2.22
CA SER A 228 -23.01 -14.88 -2.51
C SER A 228 -23.18 -15.81 -3.73
N ASN A 229 -23.34 -17.11 -3.43
CA ASN A 229 -24.04 -18.15 -4.22
C ASN A 229 -23.70 -18.39 -5.71
N GLY A 230 -22.61 -17.83 -6.24
CA GLY A 230 -22.03 -18.28 -7.52
C GLY A 230 -21.07 -19.45 -7.32
N SER A 231 -21.05 -20.40 -8.24
CA SER A 231 -20.08 -21.51 -8.29
C SER A 231 -18.66 -21.01 -8.00
N SER A 232 -17.85 -21.81 -7.30
CA SER A 232 -16.46 -21.47 -6.89
C SER A 232 -15.48 -21.21 -8.05
N SER A 233 -15.98 -21.06 -9.28
CA SER A 233 -15.25 -20.89 -10.53
C SER A 233 -14.78 -19.45 -10.79
N ASP A 234 -15.26 -18.45 -10.04
CA ASP A 234 -15.04 -17.02 -10.34
C ASP A 234 -13.88 -16.37 -9.56
N MET A 235 -12.97 -17.18 -9.00
CA MET A 235 -11.79 -16.70 -8.27
C MET A 235 -10.51 -17.02 -9.05
N HIS A 236 -9.74 -15.99 -9.39
CA HIS A 236 -8.44 -16.15 -10.02
C HIS A 236 -7.37 -16.34 -8.95
N PHE A 237 -6.72 -17.49 -8.96
CA PHE A 237 -5.56 -17.73 -8.12
C PHE A 237 -4.35 -16.99 -8.71
N ILE A 238 -3.83 -16.04 -7.94
CA ILE A 238 -2.57 -15.35 -8.26
C ILE A 238 -1.52 -15.90 -7.30
N ASP A 239 -0.55 -16.64 -7.83
CA ASP A 239 0.56 -17.28 -7.11
C ASP A 239 1.94 -16.94 -7.68
N HIS A 240 2.02 -16.20 -8.78
CA HIS A 240 3.29 -15.84 -9.41
C HIS A 240 3.32 -14.39 -9.94
N GLY A 241 4.54 -13.88 -10.09
CA GLY A 241 4.83 -12.58 -10.70
C GLY A 241 4.40 -11.36 -9.89
N ASP A 242 4.46 -10.18 -10.53
CA ASP A 242 4.19 -8.88 -9.89
C ASP A 242 2.73 -8.74 -9.41
N ASN A 243 1.80 -9.49 -10.01
CA ASN A 243 0.41 -9.53 -9.56
C ASN A 243 0.29 -10.09 -8.14
N LEU A 244 1.20 -10.97 -7.69
CA LEU A 244 1.18 -11.52 -6.34
C LEU A 244 1.53 -10.45 -5.30
N VAL A 245 2.61 -9.69 -5.52
CA VAL A 245 2.99 -8.56 -4.66
C VAL A 245 1.86 -7.54 -4.62
N LEU A 246 1.33 -7.18 -5.79
CA LEU A 246 0.25 -6.21 -5.92
C LEU A 246 -1.02 -6.66 -5.17
N LYS A 247 -1.38 -7.94 -5.22
CA LYS A 247 -2.51 -8.51 -4.47
C LYS A 247 -2.39 -8.21 -2.97
N TRP A 248 -1.25 -8.52 -2.36
CA TRP A 248 -1.06 -8.32 -0.93
C TRP A 248 -0.98 -6.84 -0.55
N GLN A 249 -0.33 -6.02 -1.37
CA GLN A 249 -0.30 -4.56 -1.20
C GLN A 249 -1.70 -3.96 -1.29
N LEU A 250 -2.51 -4.38 -2.26
CA LEU A 250 -3.88 -3.90 -2.46
C LEU A 250 -4.77 -4.26 -1.28
N LEU A 251 -4.67 -5.48 -0.76
CA LEU A 251 -5.43 -5.90 0.42
C LEU A 251 -5.07 -5.07 1.67
N SER A 252 -3.78 -4.79 1.87
CA SER A 252 -3.32 -3.93 2.95
C SER A 252 -3.86 -2.50 2.79
N GLU A 253 -3.81 -1.96 1.58
CA GLU A 253 -4.34 -0.63 1.25
C GLU A 253 -5.85 -0.54 1.47
N LEU A 254 -6.60 -1.59 1.10
CA LEU A 254 -8.04 -1.67 1.26
C LEU A 254 -8.47 -1.68 2.73
N LEU A 255 -7.77 -2.43 3.59
CA LEU A 255 -8.01 -2.42 5.03
C LEU A 255 -7.65 -1.05 5.63
N ASN A 256 -6.52 -0.46 5.24
CA ASN A 256 -6.13 0.88 5.68
C ASN A 256 -7.18 1.94 5.30
N CYS A 257 -7.62 1.95 4.04
CA CYS A 257 -8.67 2.84 3.56
C CYS A 257 -9.98 2.64 4.32
N SER A 258 -10.35 1.39 4.63
CA SER A 258 -11.55 1.09 5.42
C SER A 258 -11.45 1.67 6.84
N MET A 259 -10.30 1.55 7.50
CA MET A 259 -10.08 2.16 8.81
C MET A 259 -10.20 3.69 8.77
N LYS A 260 -9.65 4.34 7.73
CA LYS A 260 -9.80 5.79 7.54
C LYS A 260 -11.25 6.22 7.31
N VAL A 261 -12.02 5.48 6.52
CA VAL A 261 -13.46 5.73 6.30
C VAL A 261 -14.20 5.69 7.63
N VAL A 262 -13.95 4.64 8.44
CA VAL A 262 -14.55 4.50 9.77
C VAL A 262 -14.20 5.69 10.65
N ALA A 263 -12.93 6.07 10.72
CA ALA A 263 -12.48 7.19 11.55
C ALA A 263 -13.17 8.51 11.15
N VAL A 264 -13.22 8.82 9.86
CA VAL A 264 -13.87 10.04 9.36
C VAL A 264 -15.37 10.02 9.67
N ARG A 265 -16.08 8.93 9.36
CA ARG A 265 -17.53 8.82 9.62
C ARG A 265 -17.87 8.88 11.09
N SER A 266 -17.06 8.26 11.95
CA SER A 266 -17.19 8.35 13.39
C SER A 266 -17.02 9.80 13.88
N SER A 267 -16.03 10.53 13.36
CA SER A 267 -15.81 11.93 13.74
C SER A 267 -16.94 12.86 13.27
N CYS A 268 -17.60 12.55 12.16
CA CYS A 268 -18.73 13.31 11.62
C CYS A 268 -20.10 12.91 12.22
N GLY A 269 -20.15 12.00 13.20
CA GLY A 269 -21.40 11.54 13.82
C GLY A 269 -22.19 10.50 13.03
N ALA A 270 -21.69 10.04 11.88
CA ALA A 270 -22.29 8.98 11.06
C ALA A 270 -21.96 7.58 11.61
N VAL A 271 -22.30 7.33 12.88
CA VAL A 271 -21.90 6.13 13.64
C VAL A 271 -22.43 4.83 13.01
N ASN A 272 -23.64 4.85 12.45
CA ASN A 272 -24.22 3.67 11.82
C ASN A 272 -23.46 3.27 10.53
N ASP A 273 -23.09 4.24 9.71
CA ASP A 273 -22.31 3.99 8.48
C ASP A 273 -20.87 3.55 8.81
N ALA A 274 -20.30 4.10 9.88
CA ALA A 274 -19.00 3.65 10.41
C ALA A 274 -19.07 2.17 10.86
N ARG A 275 -20.12 1.79 11.60
CA ARG A 275 -20.33 0.39 12.03
C ARG A 275 -20.52 -0.55 10.84
N LEU A 276 -21.30 -0.16 9.84
CA LEU A 276 -21.48 -0.95 8.62
C LEU A 276 -20.15 -1.17 7.90
N GLN A 277 -19.34 -0.11 7.75
CA GLN A 277 -18.02 -0.21 7.13
C GLN A 277 -17.07 -1.12 7.93
N CYS A 278 -17.08 -1.05 9.26
CA CYS A 278 -16.33 -1.97 10.12
C CYS A 278 -16.71 -3.43 9.86
N LEU A 279 -18.02 -3.72 9.75
CA LEU A 279 -18.51 -5.08 9.49
C LEU A 279 -18.04 -5.61 8.14
N GLU A 280 -18.07 -4.79 7.08
CA GLU A 280 -17.56 -5.18 5.77
C GLU A 280 -16.04 -5.42 5.78
N ALA A 281 -15.28 -4.56 6.45
CA ALA A 281 -13.84 -4.75 6.62
C ALA A 281 -13.52 -6.02 7.41
N LEU A 282 -14.29 -6.31 8.46
CA LEU A 282 -14.14 -7.53 9.26
C LEU A 282 -14.46 -8.78 8.45
N LYS A 283 -15.54 -8.78 7.66
CA LYS A 283 -15.88 -9.90 6.76
C LYS A 283 -14.73 -10.20 5.79
N LEU A 284 -14.14 -9.16 5.21
CA LEU A 284 -12.98 -9.31 4.32
C LEU A 284 -11.77 -9.90 5.07
N ALA A 285 -11.45 -9.37 6.25
CA ALA A 285 -10.33 -9.85 7.07
C ALA A 285 -10.50 -11.33 7.45
N ILE A 286 -11.71 -11.74 7.85
CA ILE A 286 -12.03 -13.13 8.16
C ILE A 286 -11.86 -14.03 6.93
N LYS A 287 -12.35 -13.62 5.75
CA LYS A 287 -12.16 -14.38 4.51
C LYS A 287 -10.68 -14.55 4.16
N LEU A 288 -9.87 -13.51 4.34
CA LEU A 288 -8.41 -13.58 4.11
C LEU A 288 -7.73 -14.54 5.10
N GLN A 289 -8.13 -14.50 6.37
CA GLN A 289 -7.60 -15.41 7.39
C GLN A 289 -7.99 -16.86 7.09
N ALA A 290 -9.24 -17.12 6.74
CA ALA A 290 -9.71 -18.45 6.36
C ALA A 290 -8.93 -18.99 5.15
N LEU A 291 -8.74 -18.17 4.11
CA LEU A 291 -7.93 -18.55 2.94
C LEU A 291 -6.47 -18.90 3.31
N SER A 292 -5.88 -18.19 4.28
CA SER A 292 -4.53 -18.52 4.76
C SER A 292 -4.46 -19.83 5.55
N GLN A 293 -5.58 -20.28 6.13
CA GLN A 293 -5.68 -21.56 6.85
C GLN A 293 -5.88 -22.76 5.90
N TYR A 294 -6.62 -22.58 4.79
CA TYR A 294 -6.83 -23.66 3.81
C TYR A 294 -5.55 -24.10 3.08
N VAL A 295 -4.60 -23.19 2.86
CA VAL A 295 -3.29 -23.54 2.26
C VAL A 295 -2.54 -24.57 3.12
N HIS A 296 -2.69 -24.49 4.46
CA HIS A 296 -2.08 -25.46 5.38
C HIS A 296 -2.73 -26.84 5.38
N MET A 297 -3.98 -26.99 4.93
CA MET A 297 -4.65 -28.31 4.85
C MET A 297 -4.38 -29.07 3.55
N VAL A 298 -3.87 -28.39 2.51
CA VAL A 298 -3.57 -28.99 1.21
C VAL A 298 -2.09 -29.39 1.09
N GLU A 299 -1.22 -28.84 1.95
CA GLU A 299 0.21 -29.19 2.03
C GLU A 299 0.55 -30.10 3.23
N GLY A 300 -0.47 -30.74 3.84
CA GLY A 300 -0.31 -31.71 4.94
C GLY A 300 -0.36 -33.15 4.47
#